data_AF-A0A2B4SHT6-F1
#
_entry.id   AF-A0A2B4SHT6-F1
#
_cell.length_a   1.000
_cell.length_b   1.000
_cell.length_c   1.000
_cell.angle_alpha   90.00
_cell.angle_beta   90.00
_cell.angle_gamma   90.00
#
_symmetry.space_group_name_H-M   'P 1'
#
loop_
_entity.id
_entity.type
_entity.pdbx_description
1 polymer ?
#
loop_
_entity_poly.entity_id
_entity_poly.type
_entity_poly.pdbx_seq_one_letter_code
_entity_poly.pdbx_strand_id
1 'polypeptide(L)'
;MPVMTGGISRIDPEDSAEYPDLQKGVEIFMDKLNAKANAGTVYKLVCERIQASKQVVQGVLYRVAFSVEPVDKEMAEGGYCIKSDDITAEGNGKFVCITVWSRGWLGDQSPKVKENEEAKDVESCLKEQLHEKSNHQAKRPHNGQHT
;
A
#
# COMPACT_ATOMS: atom_id res chain seq x y z
N MET A 1 -17.58 -20.63 -7.34
CA MET A 1 -16.35 -21.30 -6.84
C MET A 1 -15.83 -20.46 -5.68
N PRO A 2 -15.61 -21.04 -4.49
CA PRO A 2 -15.00 -20.30 -3.39
C PRO A 2 -13.56 -19.92 -3.77
N VAL A 3 -13.19 -18.65 -3.60
CA VAL A 3 -11.82 -18.17 -3.79
C VAL A 3 -11.04 -18.64 -2.57
N MET A 4 -10.04 -19.51 -2.75
CA MET A 4 -9.13 -19.86 -1.67
C MET A 4 -8.17 -18.70 -1.45
N THR A 5 -8.45 -17.88 -0.44
CA THR A 5 -7.51 -16.87 0.05
C THR A 5 -6.51 -17.57 0.97
N GLY A 6 -5.23 -17.56 0.58
CA GLY A 6 -4.15 -17.98 1.47
C GLY A 6 -4.03 -17.03 2.67
N GLY A 7 -3.42 -17.51 3.74
CA GLY A 7 -3.12 -16.68 4.92
C GLY A 7 -2.24 -15.49 4.57
N ILE A 8 -2.37 -14.41 5.35
CA ILE A 8 -1.52 -13.22 5.24
C ILE A 8 -0.21 -13.49 5.99
N SER A 9 0.92 -13.12 5.40
CA SER A 9 2.23 -13.20 6.05
C SER A 9 2.96 -11.88 5.92
N ARG A 10 3.63 -11.43 6.99
CA ARG A 10 4.55 -10.29 6.92
C ARG A 10 5.79 -10.69 6.12
N ILE A 11 6.32 -9.73 5.38
CA ILE A 11 7.55 -9.90 4.59
C ILE A 11 8.46 -8.72 4.83
N ASP A 12 9.76 -8.96 4.69
CA ASP A 12 10.76 -7.91 4.64
C ASP A 12 10.86 -7.40 3.19
N PRO A 13 10.48 -6.15 2.91
CA PRO A 13 10.51 -5.61 1.56
C PRO A 13 11.93 -5.26 1.07
N GLU A 14 12.94 -5.30 1.95
CA GLU A 14 14.34 -5.02 1.58
C GLU A 14 14.99 -6.16 0.77
N ASP A 15 14.45 -7.38 0.85
CA ASP A 15 14.91 -8.52 0.03
C ASP A 15 14.37 -8.42 -1.41
N SER A 16 15.04 -7.57 -2.19
CA SER A 16 14.71 -7.24 -3.57
C SER A 16 14.60 -8.46 -4.49
N ALA A 17 15.40 -9.50 -4.23
CA ALA A 17 15.44 -10.70 -5.02
C ALA A 17 14.20 -11.58 -4.81
N GLU A 18 13.59 -11.53 -3.62
CA GLU A 18 12.43 -12.35 -3.29
C GLU A 18 11.12 -11.74 -3.85
N TYR A 19 11.05 -10.41 -4.02
CA TYR A 19 9.80 -9.71 -4.36
C TYR A 19 9.95 -8.65 -5.48
N PRO A 20 10.37 -9.02 -6.71
CA PRO A 20 10.58 -8.06 -7.79
C PRO A 20 9.30 -7.28 -8.19
N ASP A 21 8.14 -7.94 -8.16
CA ASP A 21 6.86 -7.28 -8.48
C ASP A 21 6.43 -6.27 -7.40
N LEU A 22 6.78 -6.53 -6.14
CA LEU A 22 6.54 -5.59 -5.05
C LEU A 22 7.33 -4.31 -5.30
N GLN A 23 8.62 -4.44 -5.60
CA GLN A 23 9.51 -3.31 -5.88
C GLN A 23 9.03 -2.51 -7.08
N LYS A 24 8.76 -3.17 -8.20
CA LYS A 24 8.22 -2.54 -9.40
C LYS A 24 6.91 -1.82 -9.11
N GLY A 25 6.05 -2.37 -8.24
CA GLY A 25 4.82 -1.73 -7.81
C GLY A 25 5.04 -0.45 -7.00
N VAL A 26 6.01 -0.46 -6.08
CA VAL A 26 6.42 0.72 -5.30
C VAL A 26 7.02 1.79 -6.22
N GLU A 27 7.90 1.42 -7.15
CA GLU A 27 8.48 2.34 -8.14
C GLU A 27 7.39 3.02 -8.98
N ILE A 28 6.46 2.25 -9.55
CA ILE A 28 5.32 2.78 -10.32
C ILE A 28 4.49 3.76 -9.48
N PHE A 29 4.34 3.51 -8.18
CA PHE A 29 3.66 4.44 -7.28
C PHE A 29 4.44 5.73 -7.08
N MET A 30 5.74 5.62 -6.77
CA MET A 30 6.62 6.76 -6.52
C MET A 30 6.74 7.65 -7.74
N ASP A 31 6.86 7.08 -8.94
CA ASP A 31 6.88 7.84 -10.20
C ASP A 31 5.58 8.65 -10.39
N LYS A 32 4.43 8.05 -10.08
CA LYS A 32 3.12 8.74 -10.14
C LYS A 32 2.99 9.82 -9.09
N LEU A 33 3.53 9.61 -7.90
CA LEU A 33 3.55 10.59 -6.82
C LEU A 33 4.42 11.79 -7.21
N ASN A 34 5.63 11.52 -7.70
CA ASN A 34 6.60 12.55 -8.10
C ASN A 34 6.18 13.31 -9.37
N ALA A 35 5.43 12.68 -10.28
CA ALA A 35 4.82 13.37 -11.41
C ALA A 35 3.81 14.46 -11.00
N LYS A 36 3.30 14.42 -9.76
CA LYS A 36 2.37 15.39 -9.18
C LYS A 36 3.03 16.34 -8.19
N ALA A 37 4.33 16.19 -7.93
CA ALA A 37 5.06 17.03 -6.98
C ALA A 37 5.22 18.46 -7.51
N ASN A 38 5.45 19.40 -6.59
CA ASN A 38 5.68 20.80 -6.95
C ASN A 38 7.02 20.96 -7.69
N ALA A 39 7.14 22.04 -8.48
CA ALA A 39 8.39 22.37 -9.13
C ALA A 39 9.48 22.59 -8.07
N GLY A 40 10.50 21.73 -8.07
CA GLY A 40 11.65 21.81 -7.16
C GLY A 40 11.69 20.75 -6.06
N THR A 41 10.60 20.02 -5.80
CA THR A 41 10.57 18.95 -4.79
C THR A 41 10.29 17.58 -5.40
N VAL A 42 10.83 16.54 -4.77
CA VAL A 42 10.51 15.13 -5.07
C VAL A 42 10.28 14.39 -3.76
N TYR A 43 9.42 13.38 -3.77
CA TYR A 43 9.22 12.49 -2.64
C TYR A 43 10.20 11.32 -2.71
N LYS A 44 10.81 10.99 -1.56
CA LYS A 44 11.61 9.79 -1.34
C LYS A 44 11.03 8.95 -0.20
N LEU A 45 11.27 7.64 -0.26
CA LEU A 45 10.86 6.68 0.77
C LEU A 45 11.78 6.79 1.99
N VAL A 46 11.21 6.61 3.19
CA VAL A 46 12.00 6.39 4.41
C VAL A 46 12.23 4.90 4.58
N CYS A 47 13.43 4.43 4.26
CA CYS A 47 13.71 3.00 4.06
C CYS A 47 13.44 2.15 5.32
N GLU A 48 13.78 2.66 6.50
CA GLU A 48 13.58 1.99 7.79
C GLU A 48 12.10 1.82 8.19
N ARG A 49 11.18 2.43 7.45
CA ARG A 49 9.74 2.46 7.75
C ARG A 49 8.89 1.73 6.71
N ILE A 50 9.52 1.00 5.80
CA ILE A 50 8.79 0.18 4.83
C ILE A 50 8.43 -1.14 5.49
N GLN A 51 7.15 -1.47 5.50
CA GLN A 51 6.65 -2.76 5.94
C GLN A 51 5.69 -3.32 4.91
N ALA A 52 5.69 -4.64 4.76
CA ALA A 52 4.82 -5.28 3.79
C ALA A 52 4.21 -6.57 4.33
N SER A 53 3.05 -6.92 3.76
CA SER A 53 2.44 -8.23 3.91
C SER A 53 2.06 -8.78 2.54
N LYS A 54 2.08 -10.11 2.43
CA LYS A 54 1.68 -10.84 1.22
C LYS A 54 0.48 -11.72 1.51
N GLN A 55 -0.37 -11.86 0.51
CA GLN A 55 -1.49 -12.78 0.51
C GLN A 55 -1.62 -13.45 -0.86
N VAL A 56 -1.73 -14.77 -0.85
CA VAL A 56 -1.99 -15.54 -2.08
C VAL A 56 -3.49 -15.52 -2.38
N VAL A 57 -3.85 -15.07 -3.57
CA VAL A 57 -5.23 -14.92 -4.07
C VAL A 57 -5.30 -15.45 -5.51
N GLN A 58 -6.12 -14.88 -6.39
CA GLN A 58 -5.93 -14.96 -7.85
C GLN A 58 -4.75 -14.10 -8.31
N GLY A 59 -3.63 -14.19 -7.60
CA GLY A 59 -2.42 -13.39 -7.72
C GLY A 59 -1.58 -13.55 -6.47
N VAL A 60 -0.55 -12.73 -6.36
CA VAL A 60 -0.01 -12.34 -5.07
C VAL A 60 -0.43 -10.90 -4.82
N LEU A 61 -1.19 -10.68 -3.74
CA LEU A 61 -1.55 -9.35 -3.29
C LEU A 61 -0.57 -8.94 -2.20
N TYR A 62 0.21 -7.90 -2.47
CA TYR A 62 1.04 -7.25 -1.48
C TYR A 62 0.34 -6.02 -0.93
N ARG A 63 0.45 -5.81 0.38
CA ARG A 63 0.07 -4.58 1.07
C ARG A 63 1.35 -3.96 1.59
N VAL A 64 1.57 -2.69 1.29
CA VAL A 64 2.83 -2.01 1.59
C VAL A 64 2.50 -0.74 2.34
N ALA A 65 3.05 -0.61 3.54
CA ALA A 65 2.96 0.56 4.38
C ALA A 65 4.34 1.23 4.40
N PHE A 66 4.41 2.51 4.08
CA PHE A 66 5.67 3.27 4.14
C PHE A 66 5.42 4.75 4.40
N SER A 67 6.48 5.46 4.76
CA SER A 67 6.50 6.92 4.85
C SER A 67 7.27 7.50 3.68
N VAL A 68 6.79 8.61 3.14
CA VAL A 68 7.51 9.41 2.15
C VAL A 68 7.77 10.81 2.69
N GLU A 69 8.91 11.37 2.32
CA GLU A 69 9.32 12.73 2.70
C GLU A 69 9.61 13.56 1.44
N PRO A 70 9.20 14.83 1.39
CA PRO A 70 9.63 15.74 0.34
C PRO A 70 11.11 16.10 0.55
N VAL A 71 11.89 16.04 -0.52
CA VAL A 71 13.28 16.51 -0.57
C VAL A 71 13.45 17.46 -1.75
N ASP A 72 14.40 18.37 -1.63
CA ASP A 72 14.79 19.23 -2.74
C ASP A 72 15.35 18.39 -3.89
N LYS A 73 14.90 18.66 -5.11
CA LYS A 73 15.29 17.89 -6.30
C LYS A 73 16.78 17.98 -6.59
N GLU A 74 17.43 19.07 -6.21
CA GLU A 74 18.88 19.25 -6.31
C GLU A 74 19.66 18.37 -5.32
N MET A 75 19.03 18.01 -4.20
CA MET A 75 19.57 17.12 -3.18
C MET A 75 19.10 15.66 -3.38
N ALA A 76 18.30 15.41 -4.42
CA ALA A 76 17.71 14.11 -4.69
C ALA A 76 18.65 13.14 -5.41
N GLU A 77 19.97 13.30 -5.31
CA GLU A 77 20.92 12.30 -5.81
C GLU A 77 20.75 10.96 -5.08
N GLY A 78 20.94 9.84 -5.79
CA GLY A 78 20.83 8.49 -5.23
C GLY A 78 19.47 7.80 -5.44
N GLY A 79 19.30 6.63 -4.80
CA GLY A 79 18.11 5.78 -4.96
C GLY A 79 16.80 6.38 -4.41
N TYR A 80 15.73 5.59 -4.52
CA TYR A 80 14.37 5.97 -4.09
C TYR A 80 14.20 6.10 -2.56
N CYS A 81 15.21 5.71 -1.79
CA CYS A 81 15.20 5.72 -0.33
C CYS A 81 16.15 6.76 0.27
N ILE A 82 15.76 7.29 1.42
CA ILE A 82 16.59 8.06 2.35
C ILE A 82 16.56 7.42 3.75
N LYS A 83 17.58 7.70 4.56
CA LYS A 83 17.57 7.32 5.98
C LYS A 83 16.80 8.34 6.79
N SER A 84 16.31 7.93 7.96
CA SER A 84 15.58 8.84 8.85
C SER A 84 16.44 10.04 9.29
N ASP A 85 17.76 9.85 9.40
CA ASP A 85 18.72 10.88 9.80
C ASP A 85 18.93 11.97 8.74
N ASP A 86 18.60 11.68 7.48
CA ASP A 86 18.72 12.61 6.35
C ASP A 86 17.47 13.49 6.19
N ILE A 87 16.44 13.30 7.03
CA ILE A 87 15.19 14.05 7.00
C ILE A 87 15.41 15.40 7.72
N THR A 88 15.39 16.50 6.97
CA THR A 88 15.33 17.85 7.56
C THR A 88 14.03 18.02 8.33
N ALA A 89 14.13 18.47 9.59
CA ALA A 89 13.08 18.46 10.63
C ALA A 89 11.75 19.19 10.33
N GLU A 90 11.54 19.72 9.13
CA GLU A 90 10.25 20.19 8.65
C GLU A 90 9.38 18.99 8.21
N GLY A 91 8.99 18.18 9.20
CA GLY A 91 8.29 16.91 9.07
C GLY A 91 6.90 17.00 8.43
N ASN A 92 6.87 17.13 7.11
CA ASN A 92 5.68 16.96 6.28
C ASN A 92 5.56 15.54 5.71
N GLY A 93 6.18 14.56 6.38
CA GLY A 93 6.12 13.16 6.02
C GLY A 93 4.70 12.65 5.85
N LYS A 94 4.44 12.00 4.73
CA LYS A 94 3.14 11.39 4.43
C LYS A 94 3.22 9.88 4.66
N PHE A 95 2.33 9.36 5.51
CA PHE A 95 2.07 7.92 5.56
C PHE A 95 1.32 7.49 4.30
N VAL A 96 1.78 6.42 3.66
CA VAL A 96 1.21 5.86 2.45
C VAL A 96 0.98 4.37 2.65
N CYS A 97 -0.22 3.93 2.28
CA CYS A 97 -0.56 2.52 2.14
C CYS A 97 -0.90 2.24 0.67
N ILE A 98 -0.27 1.24 0.08
CA ILE A 98 -0.62 0.77 -1.27
C ILE A 98 -0.90 -0.73 -1.27
N THR A 99 -1.63 -1.14 -2.30
CA THR A 99 -1.75 -2.53 -2.70
C THR A 99 -1.06 -2.73 -4.03
N VAL A 100 -0.26 -3.79 -4.13
CA VAL A 100 0.41 -4.22 -5.35
C VAL A 100 -0.10 -5.61 -5.67
N TRP A 101 -0.87 -5.74 -6.74
CA TRP A 101 -1.43 -7.02 -7.16
C TRP A 101 -0.64 -7.56 -8.36
N SER A 102 0.16 -8.59 -8.09
CA SER A 102 0.92 -9.33 -9.10
C SER A 102 0.12 -10.53 -9.60
N ARG A 103 0.20 -10.77 -10.91
CA ARG A 103 -0.32 -11.96 -11.58
C ARG A 103 0.69 -12.40 -12.64
N GLY A 104 1.90 -12.74 -12.22
CA GLY A 104 3.02 -13.07 -13.11
C GLY A 104 2.72 -14.16 -14.16
N TRP A 105 1.70 -15.01 -13.94
CA TRP A 105 1.24 -15.99 -14.92
C TRP A 105 0.45 -15.42 -16.11
N LEU A 106 0.09 -14.14 -16.09
CA LEU A 106 -0.58 -13.46 -17.22
C LEU A 106 0.40 -12.81 -18.22
N GLY A 107 1.70 -13.13 -18.12
CA GLY A 107 2.76 -12.61 -18.99
C GLY A 107 3.35 -11.29 -18.50
N ASP A 108 3.88 -10.48 -19.42
CA ASP A 108 4.59 -9.20 -19.17
C ASP A 108 3.71 -8.06 -18.60
N GLN A 109 2.59 -8.37 -17.95
CA GLN A 109 1.76 -7.35 -17.31
C GLN A 109 2.44 -6.81 -16.07
N SER A 110 2.72 -5.50 -16.06
CA SER A 110 3.12 -4.79 -14.86
C SER A 110 2.10 -4.98 -13.72
N PRO A 111 2.56 -5.03 -12.46
CA PRO A 111 1.68 -5.20 -11.33
C PRO A 111 0.66 -4.06 -11.24
N LYS A 112 -0.54 -4.37 -10.75
CA LYS A 112 -1.59 -3.37 -10.54
C LYS A 112 -1.39 -2.70 -9.19
N VAL A 113 -1.19 -1.39 -9.20
CA VAL A 113 -0.92 -0.59 -8.01
C VAL A 113 -2.13 0.29 -7.67
N LYS A 114 -2.55 0.30 -6.41
CA LYS A 114 -3.60 1.20 -5.89
C LYS A 114 -3.24 1.74 -4.51
N GLU A 115 -3.43 3.03 -4.29
CA GLU A 115 -3.37 3.64 -2.96
C GLU A 115 -4.60 3.26 -2.14
N ASN A 116 -4.40 3.06 -0.84
CA ASN A 116 -5.44 2.80 0.14
C ASN A 116 -5.50 4.00 1.09
N GLU A 117 -6.34 4.97 0.75
CA GLU A 117 -6.50 6.22 1.50
C GLU A 117 -7.23 6.03 2.84
N GLU A 118 -7.88 4.89 3.06
CA GLU A 118 -8.58 4.59 4.32
C GLU A 118 -7.63 4.08 5.42
N ALA A 119 -6.47 3.56 5.05
CA ALA A 119 -5.46 3.09 6.01
C ALA A 119 -4.76 4.28 6.66
N LYS A 120 -4.84 4.34 8.00
CA LYS A 120 -4.30 5.46 8.79
C LYS A 120 -2.95 5.14 9.43
N ASP A 121 -2.60 3.86 9.49
CA ASP A 121 -1.42 3.35 10.16
C ASP A 121 -0.98 2.00 9.56
N VAL A 122 0.22 1.55 9.93
CA VAL A 122 0.83 0.32 9.44
C VAL A 122 -0.07 -0.90 9.68
N GLU A 123 -0.66 -1.04 10.87
CA GLU A 123 -1.50 -2.19 11.20
C GLU A 123 -2.77 -2.23 10.34
N SER A 124 -3.43 -1.08 10.18
CA SER A 124 -4.61 -0.95 9.31
C SER A 124 -4.28 -1.21 7.83
N CYS A 125 -3.05 -0.90 7.41
CA CYS A 125 -2.60 -1.12 6.03
C CYS A 125 -2.31 -2.61 5.76
N LEU A 126 -1.62 -3.28 6.68
CA LEU A 126 -1.07 -4.63 6.47
C LEU A 126 -2.10 -5.76 6.69
N LYS A 127 -3.22 -5.47 7.37
CA LYS A 127 -4.29 -6.43 7.61
C LYS A 127 -5.15 -6.64 6.37
N GLU A 128 -5.88 -7.74 6.36
CA GLU A 128 -7.02 -7.89 5.46
C GLU A 128 -7.98 -6.73 5.73
N GLN A 129 -8.24 -5.91 4.71
CA GLN A 129 -9.49 -5.15 4.71
C GLN A 129 -10.60 -6.19 4.57
N LEU A 130 -11.02 -6.76 5.70
CA LEU A 130 -12.35 -7.30 5.85
C LEU A 130 -13.27 -6.18 5.38
N HIS A 131 -13.83 -6.35 4.18
CA HIS A 131 -15.01 -5.59 3.81
C HIS A 131 -16.04 -5.87 4.90
N GLU A 132 -16.19 -4.97 5.86
CA GLU A 132 -17.41 -4.88 6.64
C GLU A 132 -18.49 -4.26 5.75
N LYS A 133 -18.82 -4.98 4.67
CA LYS A 133 -20.09 -4.84 3.96
C LYS A 133 -21.01 -5.94 4.45
N SER A 134 -21.28 -5.96 5.75
CA SER A 134 -22.48 -6.62 6.25
C SER A 134 -23.64 -5.62 6.22
N ASN A 135 -24.17 -5.37 5.01
CA ASN A 135 -25.50 -4.83 4.87
C ASN A 135 -26.40 -5.93 4.30
N HIS A 136 -27.11 -6.64 5.19
CA HIS A 136 -28.35 -7.35 4.89
C HIS A 136 -29.33 -7.17 6.07
N GLN A 137 -30.02 -6.04 6.05
CA GLN A 137 -31.47 -5.93 6.11
C GLN A 137 -32.27 -7.02 6.86
N ALA A 138 -32.86 -6.62 7.99
CA ALA A 138 -34.18 -7.11 8.40
C ALA A 138 -35.00 -5.96 9.02
N LYS A 139 -35.67 -5.19 8.16
CA LYS A 139 -36.91 -4.50 8.53
C LYS A 139 -37.95 -5.59 8.87
N ARG A 140 -38.49 -5.58 10.09
CA ARG A 140 -39.87 -6.00 10.35
C ARG A 140 -40.56 -4.90 11.18
N PRO A 141 -41.59 -4.23 10.65
CA PRO A 141 -42.56 -3.57 11.50
C PRO A 141 -43.52 -4.64 12.03
N HIS A 142 -43.60 -4.83 13.34
CA HIS A 142 -44.75 -5.52 13.93
C HIS A 142 -45.76 -4.46 14.36
N ASN A 143 -46.67 -4.15 13.44
CA ASN A 143 -48.01 -3.71 13.80
C ASN A 143 -48.81 -4.96 14.16
N GLY A 144 -49.54 -4.93 15.27
CA GLY A 144 -50.33 -6.05 15.78
C GLY A 144 -51.29 -5.57 16.86
N GLN A 145 -52.45 -5.13 16.41
CA GLN A 145 -53.66 -4.81 17.18
C GLN A 145 -54.28 -6.03 17.90
N HIS A 146 -55.00 -5.73 18.99
CA HIS A 146 -56.16 -6.42 19.57
C HIS A 146 -55.98 -7.84 20.17
N THR A 147 -56.19 -7.95 21.49
CA THR A 147 -57.49 -8.33 22.09
C THR A 147 -57.56 -7.84 23.53
#